data_AF-A0A8C2JHL0-F1
#
_entry.id   AF-A0A8C2JHL0-F1
#
_cell.length_a   1.000
_cell.length_b   1.000
_cell.length_c   1.000
_cell.angle_alpha   90.00
_cell.angle_beta   90.00
_cell.angle_gamma   90.00
#
_symmetry.space_group_name_H-M   'P 1'
#
loop_
_entity.id
_entity.type
_entity.pdbx_description
1 polymer ?
#
loop_
_entity_poly.entity_id
_entity_poly.type
_entity_poly.pdbx_seq_one_letter_code
_entity_poly.pdbx_strand_id
1 'polypeptide(L)' 'MLWEDQARQESIKAAMQIKRIGKPEDCAGIVSFLCSEDASYITGETVVVAGGTQSHL' A
#
# COMPACT_ATOMS: atom_id res chain seq x y z
N MET A 1 2.83 -15.32 10.52
CA MET A 1 2.30 -14.17 9.73
C MET A 1 3.38 -13.11 9.58
N LEU A 2 3.23 -12.13 8.67
CA LEU A 2 4.23 -11.05 8.44
C LEU A 2 4.52 -10.23 9.71
N TRP A 3 3.59 -10.24 10.66
CA TRP A 3 3.63 -9.51 11.93
C TRP A 3 4.27 -10.31 13.07
N GLU A 4 4.54 -11.60 12.88
CA GLU A 4 5.02 -12.52 13.93
C GLU A 4 6.49 -12.92 13.75
N ASP A 5 7.06 -12.69 12.56
CA ASP A 5 8.42 -13.12 12.20
C ASP A 5 9.26 -11.92 11.78
N GLN A 6 10.16 -11.52 12.69
CA GLN A 6 11.07 -10.40 12.50
C GLN A 6 12.01 -10.61 11.30
N ALA A 7 12.51 -11.83 11.08
CA ALA A 7 13.42 -12.13 9.98
C ALA A 7 12.70 -11.99 8.62
N ARG A 8 11.43 -12.42 8.57
CA ARG A 8 10.56 -12.23 7.40
C ARG A 8 10.23 -10.75 7.18
N GLN A 9 10.07 -9.94 8.22
CA GLN A 9 9.87 -8.51 8.05
C GLN A 9 11.08 -7.83 7.42
N GLU A 10 12.28 -8.14 7.91
CA GLU A 10 13.50 -7.52 7.40
C GLU A 10 13.78 -7.90 5.94
N SER A 11 13.56 -9.16 5.55
CA SER A 11 13.73 -9.59 4.16
C SER A 11 12.76 -8.88 3.21
N ILE A 12 11.50 -8.67 3.63
CA ILE A 12 10.49 -7.96 2.84
C ILE A 12 10.83 -6.46 2.74
N LYS A 13 11.20 -5.82 3.86
CA LYS A 13 11.64 -4.41 3.86
C LYS A 13 12.84 -4.20 2.94
N ALA A 14 13.77 -5.16 2.87
CA ALA A 14 14.92 -5.08 1.98
C ALA A 14 14.52 -5.03 0.50
N ALA A 15 13.45 -5.75 0.11
CA ALA A 15 12.92 -5.76 -1.25
C ALA A 15 12.05 -4.53 -1.60
N MET A 16 11.49 -3.84 -0.60
CA MET A 16 10.67 -2.63 -0.79
C MET A 16 11.53 -1.41 -1.18
N GLN A 17 10.98 -0.45 -1.93
CA GLN A 17 11.68 0.83 -2.15
C GLN A 17 11.57 1.74 -0.92
N ILE A 18 10.39 1.76 -0.30
CA ILE A 18 10.18 2.38 1.00
C ILE A 18 10.49 1.32 2.08
N LYS A 19 11.61 1.48 2.80
CA LYS A 19 12.20 0.46 3.71
C LYS A 19 11.45 0.28 5.03
N ARG A 20 10.12 0.13 4.99
CA ARG A 20 9.27 -0.15 6.14
C ARG A 20 7.99 -0.87 5.72
N ILE A 21 7.41 -1.60 6.67
CA ILE A 21 6.05 -2.13 6.52
C ILE A 21 5.07 -0.96 6.50
N GLY A 22 4.08 -1.06 5.61
CA GLY A 22 2.99 -0.09 5.52
C GLY A 22 2.17 -0.06 6.80
N LYS A 23 1.65 1.11 7.13
CA LYS A 23 0.71 1.32 8.21
C LYS A 23 -0.67 1.67 7.62
N PRO A 24 -1.77 1.53 8.38
CA PRO A 24 -3.10 1.89 7.90
C PRO A 24 -3.18 3.30 7.31
N GLU A 25 -2.41 4.24 7.86
CA GLU A 25 -2.40 5.64 7.42
C GLU A 25 -1.85 5.81 6.00
N ASP A 26 -1.04 4.87 5.50
CA ASP A 26 -0.45 4.95 4.16
C ASP A 26 -1.48 4.78 3.04
N CYS A 27 -2.58 4.04 3.28
CA CYS A 27 -3.68 3.91 2.32
C CYS A 27 -4.90 4.76 2.67
N ALA A 28 -5.02 5.25 3.91
CA ALA A 28 -6.17 6.03 4.35
C ALA A 28 -6.45 7.26 3.47
N GLY A 29 -5.40 7.96 3.02
CA GLY A 29 -5.54 9.14 2.17
C GLY A 29 -6.15 8.83 0.80
N ILE A 30 -5.66 7.80 0.10
CA ILE A 30 -6.23 7.43 -1.21
C ILE A 30 -7.66 6.90 -1.07
N VAL A 31 -7.96 6.15 0.00
CA VAL A 31 -9.32 5.69 0.27
C VAL A 31 -10.25 6.88 0.50
N SER A 32 -9.82 7.85 1.31
CA SER A 32 -10.59 9.07 1.55
C SER A 32 -10.86 9.86 0.26
N PHE A 33 -9.87 9.94 -0.64
CA PHE A 33 -10.02 10.58 -1.94
C PHE A 33 -10.99 9.81 -2.84
N LEU A 34 -10.85 8.48 -2.97
CA LEU A 34 -11.72 7.66 -3.79
C LEU A 34 -13.18 7.65 -3.31
N CYS A 35 -13.41 7.94 -2.03
CA CYS A 35 -14.74 8.10 -1.46
C CYS A 35 -15.27 9.55 -1.52
N SER A 36 -14.49 10.53 -1.97
CA SER A 36 -14.92 11.94 -2.04
C SER A 36 -15.59 12.27 -3.38
N GLU A 37 -16.23 13.44 -3.46
CA GLU A 37 -16.81 13.95 -4.71
C GLU A 37 -15.76 14.22 -5.80
N ASP A 38 -14.51 14.47 -5.41
CA ASP A 38 -13.39 14.71 -6.34
C ASP A 38 -13.08 13.48 -7.21
N ALA A 39 -13.44 12.28 -6.74
CA ALA A 39 -13.27 11.03 -7.47
C ALA A 39 -14.55 10.57 -8.20
N SER A 40 -15.57 11.42 -8.34
CA SER A 40 -16.90 11.07 -8.87
C SER A 40 -16.92 10.44 -10.28
N TYR A 41 -15.84 10.59 -11.06
CA TYR A 41 -15.71 9.99 -12.40
C TYR A 41 -14.69 8.83 -12.47
N ILE A 42 -14.16 8.39 -11.32
CA ILE A 42 -13.20 7.29 -11.23
C ILE A 42 -13.95 6.02 -10.81
N THR A 43 -13.98 5.03 -11.69
CA THR A 43 -14.59 3.71 -11.43
C THR A 43 -13.88 2.64 -12.25
N GLY A 44 -13.86 1.40 -11.76
CA GLY A 44 -13.21 0.27 -12.43
C GLY A 44 -11.68 0.28 -12.40
N GLU A 45 -11.08 1.18 -11.63
CA GLU A 45 -9.62 1.37 -11.55
C GLU A 45 -9.05 0.72 -10.29
N THR A 46 -7.76 0.35 -10.31
CA THR A 46 -7.05 -0.17 -9.14
C THR A 46 -5.84 0.67 -8.79
N VAL A 47 -5.82 1.24 -7.57
CA VAL A 47 -4.69 2.03 -7.08
C VAL A 47 -3.82 1.21 -6.13
N VAL A 48 -2.54 0.99 -6.50
CA VAL A 48 -1.59 0.21 -5.70
C VAL A 48 -0.90 1.09 -4.66
N VAL A 49 -1.11 0.76 -3.39
CA VAL A 49 -0.40 1.38 -2.26
C VAL A 49 0.51 0.35 -1.61
N ALA A 50 1.70 0.13 -2.19
CA ALA A 50 2.58 -0.97 -1.79
C ALA A 50 4.03 -0.54 -1.48
N GLY A 51 4.27 0.73 -1.19
CA GLY A 51 5.61 1.20 -0.78
C GLY A 51 6.72 0.95 -1.82
N GLY A 52 6.34 0.91 -3.10
CA GLY A 52 7.25 0.68 -4.23
C GLY A 52 7.63 -0.78 -4.48
N THR A 53 6.87 -1.75 -3.96
CA THR A 53 6.97 -3.13 -4.45
C THR A 53 6.33 -3.26 -5.83
N GLN A 54 6.78 -4.24 -6.62
CA GLN A 54 6.13 -4.56 -7.89
C GLN A 54 4.68 -4.98 -7.66
N SER A 55 3.79 -4.42 -8.47
CA SER A 55 2.41 -4.87 -8.60
C SER A 55 2.30 -5.82 -9.79
N HIS A 56 1.35 -6.76 -9.73
CA HIS A 56 0.99 -7.66 -10.83
C HIS A 56 -0.37 -7.32 -11.45
N LEU A 57 -0.91 -6.14 -11.14
CA LEU A 57 -2.08 -5.60 -11.82
C LEU A 57 -1.75 -5.22 -13.28
#